data_AF-A0AAN0NL39-F1
#
_entry.id   AF-A0AAN0NL39-F1
#
_cell.length_a   1.000
_cell.length_b   1.000
_cell.length_c   1.000
_cell.angle_alpha   90.00
_cell.angle_beta   90.00
_cell.angle_gamma   90.00
#
_symmetry.space_group_name_H-M   'P 1'
#
loop_
_entity.id
_entity.type
_entity.pdbx_description
1 polymer ?
#
loop_
_entity_poly.entity_id
_entity_poly.type
_entity_poly.pdbx_seq_one_letter_code
_entity_poly.pdbx_strand_id
1 'polypeptide(L)'
;MSADVNDVARALRGGGATGNRIHRHLDGENQLIATSFVCSYARRPDGQIAETCESPDRTFTNSYLTDSSGNIRTSRQWISAETGYIVIEKIK
;
A
#
# COMPACT_ATOMS: atom_id res chain seq x y z
N MET A 1 -8.72 12.95 4.63
CA MET A 1 -7.55 12.18 4.14
C MET A 1 -8.05 10.87 3.55
N SER A 2 -7.61 10.50 2.35
CA SER A 2 -8.02 9.26 1.67
C SER A 2 -6.90 8.69 0.79
N ALA A 3 -7.00 7.42 0.41
CA ALA A 3 -6.11 6.81 -0.56
C ALA A 3 -6.92 6.05 -1.62
N ASP A 4 -6.54 6.19 -2.89
CA ASP A 4 -7.01 5.29 -3.96
C ASP A 4 -6.08 4.07 -4.01
N VAL A 5 -6.68 2.90 -3.81
CA VAL A 5 -5.98 1.62 -3.69
C VAL A 5 -6.58 0.55 -4.62
N ASN A 6 -7.33 0.93 -5.65
CA ASN A 6 -7.97 -0.04 -6.55
C ASN A 6 -6.95 -0.91 -7.29
N ASP A 7 -5.90 -0.30 -7.83
CA ASP A 7 -4.80 -1.02 -8.48
C ASP A 7 -4.04 -1.89 -7.49
N VAL A 8 -3.88 -1.43 -6.24
CA VAL A 8 -3.26 -2.20 -5.16
C VAL A 8 -4.09 -3.45 -4.86
N ALA A 9 -5.39 -3.31 -4.68
CA ALA A 9 -6.28 -4.44 -4.41
C ALA A 9 -6.28 -5.46 -5.55
N ARG A 10 -6.22 -5.00 -6.80
CA ARG A 10 -6.07 -5.86 -7.98
C ARG A 10 -4.73 -6.60 -7.96
N ALA A 11 -3.64 -5.89 -7.69
CA ALA A 11 -2.31 -6.48 -7.57
C ALA A 11 -2.24 -7.52 -6.45
N LEU A 12 -2.74 -7.24 -5.25
CA LEU A 12 -2.69 -8.21 -4.15
C LEU A 12 -3.47 -9.50 -4.45
N ARG A 13 -4.51 -9.45 -5.29
CA ARG A 13 -5.27 -10.63 -5.76
C ARG A 13 -4.62 -11.38 -6.94
N GLY A 14 -3.39 -11.05 -7.30
CA GLY A 14 -2.66 -11.67 -8.41
C GLY A 14 -2.73 -10.91 -9.73
N GLY A 15 -3.41 -9.77 -9.79
CA GLY A 15 -3.56 -8.98 -11.00
C GLY A 15 -2.42 -7.97 -11.20
N GLY A 16 -1.36 -8.38 -11.91
CA GLY A 16 -0.26 -7.50 -12.32
C GLY A 16 0.92 -7.44 -11.36
N ALA A 17 2.03 -6.90 -11.86
CA ALA A 17 3.28 -6.69 -11.13
C ALA A 17 3.50 -5.21 -10.73
N THR A 18 2.69 -4.31 -11.28
CA THR A 18 2.76 -2.86 -11.02
C THR A 18 1.36 -2.27 -10.88
N GLY A 19 1.26 -1.11 -10.22
CA GLY A 19 0.00 -0.38 -10.04
C GLY A 19 0.22 1.01 -9.45
N ASN A 20 -0.78 1.88 -9.58
CA ASN A 20 -0.69 3.23 -9.01
C ASN A 20 -1.40 3.29 -7.65
N ARG A 21 -0.83 4.08 -6.73
CA ARG A 21 -1.45 4.42 -5.45
C ARG A 21 -1.48 5.92 -5.29
N ILE A 22 -2.66 6.48 -4.99
CA ILE A 22 -2.81 7.93 -4.83
C ILE A 22 -3.18 8.24 -3.39
N HIS A 23 -2.37 9.04 -2.71
CA HIS A 23 -2.66 9.54 -1.37
C HIS A 23 -3.19 10.97 -1.46
N ARG A 24 -4.24 11.27 -0.70
CA ARG A 24 -4.87 12.61 -0.62
C ARG A 24 -4.87 13.09 0.82
N HIS A 25 -4.19 14.19 1.08
CA HIS A 25 -4.15 14.85 2.39
C HIS A 25 -4.55 16.32 2.28
N LEU A 26 -4.86 16.93 3.42
CA LEU A 26 -5.08 18.37 3.51
C LEU A 26 -3.77 19.01 3.95
N ASP A 27 -3.40 20.13 3.35
CA ASP A 27 -2.30 20.96 3.83
C ASP A 27 -2.76 21.95 4.92
N GLY A 28 -1.84 22.78 5.40
CA GLY A 28 -2.12 23.79 6.43
C GLY A 28 -3.09 24.88 5.98
N GLU A 29 -3.41 24.98 4.69
CA GLU A 29 -4.32 25.94 4.08
C GLU A 29 -5.66 25.29 3.68
N ASN A 30 -5.91 24.06 4.16
CA ASN A 30 -7.09 23.26 3.88
C ASN A 30 -7.27 22.94 2.38
N GLN A 31 -6.17 22.87 1.63
CA GLN A 31 -6.16 22.41 0.24
C GLN A 31 -5.92 20.90 0.17
N LEU A 32 -6.60 20.24 -0.76
CA LEU A 32 -6.46 18.81 -0.97
C LEU A 32 -5.27 18.51 -1.90
N ILE A 33 -4.20 17.98 -1.34
CA ILE A 33 -2.98 17.60 -2.06
C ILE A 33 -3.03 16.11 -2.39
N ALA A 34 -2.90 15.79 -3.69
CA ALA A 34 -2.84 14.42 -4.19
C ALA A 34 -1.41 14.06 -4.60
N THR A 35 -0.86 13.00 -4.01
CA THR A 35 0.45 12.45 -4.37
C THR A 35 0.27 11.08 -5.00
N SER A 36 0.77 10.91 -6.22
CA SER A 36 0.76 9.63 -6.93
C SER A 36 2.06 8.88 -6.70
N PHE A 37 1.94 7.59 -6.45
CA PHE A 37 3.05 6.66 -6.32
C PHE A 37 2.91 5.55 -7.35
N VAL A 38 4.02 5.20 -8.01
CA VAL A 38 4.12 4.03 -8.86
C VAL A 38 4.63 2.88 -8.00
N CYS A 39 3.86 1.81 -7.92
CA CYS A 39 4.14 0.69 -7.03
C CYS A 39 4.46 -0.57 -7.83
N SER A 40 5.43 -1.35 -7.33
CA SER A 40 5.79 -2.68 -7.83
C SER A 40 5.54 -3.74 -6.75
N TYR A 41 5.15 -4.94 -7.17
CA TYR A 41 4.73 -6.02 -6.27
C TYR A 41 5.60 -7.26 -6.45
N ALA A 42 6.31 -7.64 -5.38
CA ALA A 42 7.10 -8.86 -5.32
C ALA A 42 6.40 -9.89 -4.42
N ARG A 43 6.02 -11.03 -4.99
CA ARG A 43 5.38 -12.14 -4.25
C ARG A 43 6.42 -13.21 -3.90
N ARG A 44 6.30 -13.76 -2.71
CA ARG A 44 7.12 -14.87 -2.22
C ARG A 44 6.27 -16.14 -2.06
N PRO A 45 6.88 -17.34 -2.14
CA PRO A 45 6.14 -18.61 -2.04
C PRO A 45 5.41 -18.83 -0.71
N ASP A 46 5.82 -18.14 0.35
CA ASP A 46 5.23 -18.20 1.68
C ASP A 46 3.98 -17.31 1.85
N GLY A 47 3.49 -16.71 0.76
CA GLY A 47 2.34 -15.80 0.77
C GLY A 47 2.68 -14.38 1.19
N GLN A 48 3.96 -14.04 1.39
CA GLN A 48 4.36 -12.64 1.59
C GLN A 48 4.34 -11.87 0.27
N ILE A 49 3.82 -10.65 0.31
CA ILE A 49 3.81 -9.71 -0.79
C ILE A 49 4.46 -8.41 -0.31
N ALA A 50 5.51 -7.98 -0.98
CA ALA A 50 6.12 -6.67 -0.79
C ALA A 50 5.61 -5.71 -1.89
N GLU A 51 5.08 -4.56 -1.50
CA GLU A 51 4.69 -3.46 -2.38
C GLU A 51 5.71 -2.33 -2.16
N THR A 52 6.53 -2.04 -3.16
CA THR A 52 7.45 -0.90 -3.14
C THR A 52 6.86 0.22 -3.98
N CYS A 53 6.55 1.34 -3.36
CA CYS A 53 5.94 2.51 -3.97
C CYS A 53 6.92 3.68 -4.02
N GLU A 54 6.98 4.35 -5.17
CA GLU A 54 7.92 5.42 -5.45
C GLU A 54 7.22 6.64 -6.05
N SER A 55 7.65 7.82 -5.60
CA SER A 55 7.42 9.13 -6.21
C SER A 55 8.74 9.92 -6.19
N PRO A 56 8.83 11.08 -6.87
CA PRO A 56 10.06 11.87 -6.88
C PRO A 56 10.61 12.20 -5.48
N ASP A 57 9.72 12.41 -4.51
CA ASP A 57 10.09 12.88 -3.17
C ASP A 57 10.17 11.76 -2.14
N ARG A 58 9.66 10.55 -2.45
CA ARG A 58 9.48 9.52 -1.44
C ARG A 58 9.39 8.10 -1.99
N THR A 59 10.03 7.20 -1.27
CA THR A 59 9.91 5.74 -1.46
C THR A 59 9.51 5.09 -0.14
N PHE A 60 8.60 4.12 -0.21
CA PHE A 60 8.23 3.30 0.95
C PHE A 60 7.88 1.88 0.51
N THR A 61 7.93 0.95 1.48
CA THR A 61 7.62 -0.46 1.24
C THR A 61 6.56 -0.94 2.22
N ASN A 62 5.43 -1.39 1.69
CA ASN A 62 4.40 -2.07 2.44
C ASN A 62 4.61 -3.58 2.34
N SER A 63 4.19 -4.31 3.37
CA SER A 63 4.21 -5.77 3.38
C SER A 63 2.84 -6.34 3.72
N TYR A 64 2.48 -7.42 3.05
CA TYR A 64 1.23 -8.14 3.23
C TYR A 64 1.52 -9.63 3.36
N LEU A 65 0.80 -10.30 4.25
CA LEU A 65 0.82 -11.75 4.36
C LEU A 65 -0.57 -12.27 4.02
N THR A 66 -0.66 -13.12 2.99
CA THR A 66 -1.92 -13.75 2.58
C THR A 66 -2.01 -15.19 3.07
N ASP A 67 -3.22 -15.65 3.40
CA ASP A 67 -3.49 -17.07 3.61
C ASP A 67 -3.57 -17.84 2.27
N SER A 68 -3.75 -19.16 2.35
CA SER A 68 -3.91 -20.03 1.18
C SER A 68 -5.15 -19.73 0.32
N SER A 69 -6.11 -18.99 0.86
CA SER A 69 -7.32 -18.54 0.16
C SER A 69 -7.15 -17.14 -0.45
N GLY A 70 -5.98 -16.50 -0.28
CA GLY A 70 -5.67 -15.17 -0.77
C GLY A 70 -6.19 -14.03 0.11
N ASN A 71 -6.68 -14.30 1.32
CA ASN A 71 -7.08 -13.25 2.26
C ASN A 71 -5.84 -12.69 2.98
N ILE A 72 -5.80 -11.36 3.15
CA ILE A 72 -4.73 -10.70 3.90
C ILE A 72 -4.94 -10.97 5.40
N ARG A 73 -4.00 -11.70 6.02
CA ARG A 73 -3.96 -11.92 7.47
C ARG A 73 -3.27 -10.77 8.19
N THR A 74 -2.16 -10.31 7.64
CA THR A 74 -1.36 -9.22 8.23
C THR A 74 -0.98 -8.23 7.14
N SER A 75 -1.02 -6.94 7.47
CA SER A 75 -0.49 -5.88 6.61
C SER A 75 0.28 -4.87 7.43
N ARG A 76 1.41 -4.41 6.90
CA ARG A 76 2.14 -3.23 7.37
C ARG A 76 2.17 -2.23 6.25
N GLN A 77 1.54 -1.08 6.47
CA GLN A 77 1.32 -0.07 5.43
C GLN A 77 1.75 1.31 5.90
N TRP A 78 2.42 2.04 5.03
CA TRP A 78 2.77 3.43 5.27
C TRP A 78 1.53 4.32 5.10
N ILE A 79 1.29 5.19 6.08
CA ILE A 79 0.20 6.17 6.08
C ILE A 79 0.72 7.53 5.63
N SER A 80 1.72 8.07 6.33
CA SER A 80 2.28 9.41 6.08
C SER A 80 3.66 9.56 6.73
N ALA A 81 4.35 10.68 6.49
CA ALA A 81 5.65 10.92 7.11
C ALA A 81 5.53 11.15 8.62
N GLU A 82 4.44 11.77 9.04
CA GLU A 82 4.11 12.14 10.42
C GLU A 82 3.62 10.93 11.22
N THR A 83 2.79 10.07 10.61
CA THR A 83 2.22 8.89 11.28
C THR A 83 3.09 7.65 11.12
N GLY A 84 3.86 7.56 10.04
CA GLY A 84 4.67 6.40 9.71
C GLY A 84 3.82 5.22 9.24
N TYR A 85 4.03 4.04 9.83
CA TYR A 85 3.39 2.79 9.41
C TYR A 85 2.31 2.36 10.38
N ILE A 86 1.23 1.79 9.82
CA ILE A 86 0.23 1.04 10.56
C ILE A 86 0.42 -0.46 10.32
N VAL A 87 0.22 -1.25 11.37
CA VAL A 87 0.13 -2.71 11.29
C VAL A 87 -1.30 -3.11 11.60
N ILE A 88 -1.88 -3.94 10.73
CA ILE A 88 -3.21 -4.52 10.91
C ILE A 88 -3.05 -6.02 10.84
N GLU A 89 -3.52 -6.72 11.86
CA GLU A 89 -3.51 -8.18 11.94
C GLU A 89 -4.92 -8.70 12.22
N LYS A 90 -5.38 -9.64 11.40
CA LYS A 90 -6.63 -10.36 11.61
C LYS A 90 -6.35 -11.64 12.38
N ILE A 91 -6.75 -11.62 13.65
CA ILE A 91 -6.67 -12.76 14.56
C ILE A 91 -8.08 -13.36 14.68
N LYS A 92 -8.48 -14.18 13.69
CA LYS A 92 -9.55 -15.21 13.75
C LYS A 92 -9.82 -15.76 12.35
#